data_AF-W0RMX3-F1
#
_entry.id   AF-W0RMX3-F1
#
_cell.length_a   1.000
_cell.length_b   1.000
_cell.length_c   1.000
_cell.angle_alpha   90.00
_cell.angle_beta   90.00
_cell.angle_gamma   90.00
#
_symmetry.space_group_name_H-M   'P 1'
#
loop_
_entity.id
_entity.type
_entity.pdbx_description
1 polymer ?
#
loop_
_entity_poly.entity_id
_entity_poly.type
_entity_poly.pdbx_seq_one_letter_code
_entity_poly.pdbx_strand_id
1 'polypeptide(L)'
;MGQATRNRIALKVARQSVSGTVPAAALFNLLRYTDESLGAAPQVTPSGEIVSDRNMSDPVLTGRTLSGGINGELSARSYDPLLESAMFASFTRTAEFIKGGGYAGLPEVTALSAPAANIQTATVASGGTFVKSKMLVQVSGFANATNNGVFLANADGGATTVTWTNAAGVAEAAPPAGARIKVIGAELPTTTQSGASNLNTATGVNFASFIPADGAWVWVGGDAANKKFATNPGGWARVAKAGRGNASLTFDILPIGWAADTNAAANSIRIYFGDFIANGVTPVLLAFERSFLDINNVHELFSDGVMGAVSYDLSAKSIAKVSYSGLTFATYALNVAEQKATTSTLGLGNTPYNTLANIGMIVEGGSAIPLAGPNYVLAAKINLDNGLRELPALATANGIIGVNPGKCNVTGSITAYLGDSTLLAKVMGQTPTNLAFPMREPNTDHGTVLDLPAVKYTTGAPAGDQDITVELGFQAYKHASLGYAFSQSILEGIGL
;
A
#
# COMPACT_ATOMS: atom_id res chain seq x y z
N MET A 1 26.69 -32.30 -5.44
CA MET A 1 26.36 -31.01 -6.07
C MET A 1 24.86 -30.93 -6.15
N GLY A 2 24.23 -30.05 -5.37
CA GLY A 2 22.77 -29.88 -5.39
C GLY A 2 22.35 -29.13 -6.66
N GLN A 3 21.24 -29.54 -7.26
CA GLN A 3 20.55 -28.72 -8.25
C GLN A 3 19.72 -27.69 -7.51
N ALA A 4 19.61 -26.47 -8.06
CA ALA A 4 18.74 -25.46 -7.48
C ALA A 4 17.27 -25.87 -7.62
N THR A 5 16.48 -25.56 -6.59
CA THR A 5 15.06 -25.87 -6.48
C THR A 5 14.26 -24.60 -6.30
N ARG A 6 13.12 -24.48 -6.99
CA ARG A 6 12.28 -23.27 -6.93
C ARG A 6 11.84 -22.90 -5.51
N ASN A 7 11.63 -23.88 -4.64
CA ASN A 7 11.22 -23.67 -3.25
C ASN A 7 12.37 -23.18 -2.34
N ARG A 8 13.61 -23.11 -2.85
CA ARG A 8 14.81 -22.66 -2.12
C ARG A 8 15.40 -21.38 -2.72
N ILE A 9 14.55 -20.52 -3.24
CA ILE A 9 14.91 -19.18 -3.71
C ILE A 9 14.44 -18.15 -2.67
N ALA A 10 15.28 -17.14 -2.43
CA ALA A 10 14.88 -15.94 -1.69
C ALA A 10 14.95 -14.72 -2.60
N LEU A 11 13.84 -13.98 -2.69
CA LEU A 11 13.75 -12.73 -3.42
C LEU A 11 13.76 -11.57 -2.43
N LYS A 12 14.65 -10.61 -2.63
CA LYS A 12 14.77 -9.40 -1.79
C LYS A 12 14.65 -8.17 -2.65
N VAL A 13 14.13 -7.08 -2.08
CA VAL A 13 13.93 -5.80 -2.78
C VAL A 13 14.39 -4.63 -1.93
N ALA A 14 15.01 -3.64 -2.58
CA ALA A 14 15.37 -2.35 -2.01
C ALA A 14 15.05 -1.22 -2.99
N ARG A 15 14.77 -0.02 -2.46
CA ARG A 15 14.67 1.19 -3.28
C ARG A 15 16.05 1.74 -3.58
N GLN A 16 16.24 2.21 -4.80
CA GLN A 16 17.43 2.96 -5.19
C GLN A 16 17.18 4.46 -5.04
N SER A 17 18.11 5.15 -4.39
CA SER A 17 18.10 6.61 -4.31
C SER A 17 18.63 7.27 -5.58
N VAL A 18 19.53 6.59 -6.30
CA VAL A 18 20.19 7.08 -7.52
C VAL A 18 20.36 5.92 -8.49
N SER A 19 20.10 6.16 -9.77
CA SER A 19 20.31 5.17 -10.83
C SER A 19 21.79 4.78 -10.96
N GLY A 20 22.07 3.53 -11.33
CA GLY A 20 23.41 2.97 -11.49
C GLY A 20 24.13 2.67 -10.17
N THR A 21 23.51 2.93 -9.01
CA THR A 21 24.06 2.59 -7.70
C THR A 21 23.25 1.49 -7.04
N VAL A 22 23.93 0.46 -6.54
CA VAL A 22 23.32 -0.60 -5.75
C VAL A 22 23.05 -0.07 -4.34
N PRO A 23 21.83 -0.24 -3.79
CA PRO A 23 21.54 0.17 -2.42
C PRO A 23 22.44 -0.54 -1.41
N ALA A 24 22.66 0.06 -0.24
CA ALA A 24 23.35 -0.62 0.85
C ALA A 24 22.62 -1.92 1.22
N ALA A 25 23.37 -3.01 1.46
CA ALA A 25 22.83 -4.33 1.76
C ALA A 25 21.75 -4.34 2.86
N ALA A 26 21.91 -3.49 3.87
CA ALA A 26 20.98 -3.35 5.00
C ALA A 26 19.56 -2.89 4.59
N LEU A 27 19.38 -2.37 3.39
CA LEU A 27 18.09 -1.87 2.87
C LEU A 27 17.27 -2.95 2.14
N PHE A 28 17.86 -4.12 1.86
CA PHE A 28 17.21 -5.21 1.13
C PHE A 28 16.29 -6.01 2.04
N ASN A 29 14.98 -5.84 1.84
CA ASN A 29 13.95 -6.55 2.57
C ASN A 29 13.52 -7.81 1.82
N LEU A 30 13.22 -8.89 2.57
CA LEU A 30 12.70 -10.11 1.99
C LEU A 30 11.30 -9.85 1.43
N LEU A 31 11.08 -10.22 0.18
CA LEU A 31 9.80 -10.10 -0.49
C LEU A 31 9.04 -11.42 -0.44
N ARG A 32 7.76 -11.36 -0.09
CA ARG A 32 6.84 -12.48 -0.21
C ARG A 32 6.32 -12.55 -1.63
N TYR A 33 6.23 -13.74 -2.21
CA TYR A 33 5.72 -13.95 -3.56
C TYR A 33 5.12 -15.35 -3.66
N THR A 34 4.21 -15.53 -4.61
CA THR A 34 3.67 -16.84 -5.01
C THR A 34 4.33 -17.34 -6.29
N ASP A 35 4.74 -16.42 -7.17
CA ASP A 35 5.44 -16.71 -8.41
C ASP A 35 6.30 -15.51 -8.84
N GLU A 36 7.40 -15.78 -9.53
CA GLU A 36 8.30 -14.76 -10.09
C GLU A 36 8.80 -15.20 -11.47
N SER A 37 8.97 -14.24 -12.36
CA SER A 37 9.44 -14.48 -13.73
C SER A 37 10.61 -13.57 -14.13
N LEU A 38 11.42 -13.15 -13.15
CA LEU A 38 12.59 -12.30 -13.39
C LEU A 38 13.61 -13.04 -14.27
N GLY A 39 13.90 -12.48 -15.42
CA GLY A 39 14.79 -13.09 -16.42
C GLY A 39 15.79 -12.10 -16.98
N ALA A 40 16.99 -12.61 -17.26
CA ALA A 40 18.02 -11.92 -18.02
C ALA A 40 18.32 -12.72 -19.30
N ALA A 41 17.56 -12.48 -20.36
CA ALA A 41 17.65 -13.26 -21.60
C ALA A 41 18.56 -12.56 -22.63
N PRO A 42 19.61 -13.21 -23.15
CA PRO A 42 20.40 -12.67 -24.25
C PRO A 42 19.56 -12.62 -25.54
N GLN A 43 19.67 -11.52 -26.28
CA GLN A 43 19.15 -11.39 -27.63
C GLN A 43 20.30 -11.63 -28.59
N VAL A 44 20.21 -12.70 -29.39
CA VAL A 44 21.23 -13.05 -30.37
C VAL A 44 20.66 -12.99 -31.78
N THR A 45 21.46 -12.54 -32.73
CA THR A 45 21.07 -12.45 -34.13
C THR A 45 22.03 -13.27 -34.96
N PRO A 46 21.55 -14.28 -35.72
CA PRO A 46 22.41 -15.02 -36.63
C PRO A 46 22.90 -14.10 -37.75
N SER A 47 24.15 -14.30 -38.17
CA SER A 47 24.67 -13.58 -39.33
C SER A 47 23.88 -13.99 -40.59
N GLY A 48 23.55 -13.02 -41.44
CA GLY A 48 22.99 -13.27 -42.77
C GLY A 48 24.03 -13.66 -43.82
N GLU A 49 25.29 -13.84 -43.41
CA GLU A 49 26.39 -14.22 -44.30
C GLU A 49 26.18 -15.62 -44.90
N ILE A 50 26.27 -15.71 -46.23
CA ILE A 50 26.15 -16.96 -46.97
C ILE A 50 27.55 -17.55 -47.14
N VAL A 51 27.84 -18.61 -46.39
CA VAL A 51 29.09 -19.37 -46.50
C VAL A 51 28.92 -20.61 -47.37
N SER A 52 29.95 -20.93 -48.17
CA SER A 52 29.92 -22.01 -49.16
C SER A 52 29.94 -23.42 -48.56
N ASP A 53 30.24 -23.54 -47.27
CA ASP A 53 30.28 -24.81 -46.54
C ASP A 53 28.90 -25.22 -45.97
N ARG A 54 27.85 -24.42 -46.24
CA ARG A 54 26.46 -24.63 -45.78
C ARG A 54 26.28 -24.63 -44.26
N ASN A 55 27.22 -24.12 -43.49
CA ASN A 55 27.09 -23.96 -42.04
C ASN A 55 26.53 -22.58 -41.67
N MET A 56 26.06 -22.42 -40.42
CA MET A 56 25.72 -21.11 -39.86
C MET A 56 26.91 -20.55 -39.08
N SER A 57 27.18 -19.27 -39.25
CA SER A 57 28.15 -18.53 -38.43
C SER A 57 27.65 -18.32 -37.00
N ASP A 58 28.59 -18.08 -36.07
CA ASP A 58 28.30 -17.81 -34.66
C ASP A 58 27.34 -16.61 -34.52
N PRO A 59 26.18 -16.77 -33.85
CA PRO A 59 25.24 -15.68 -33.67
C PRO A 59 25.81 -14.59 -32.75
N VAL A 60 25.68 -13.33 -33.16
CA VAL A 60 26.18 -12.19 -32.38
C VAL A 60 25.18 -11.77 -31.32
N LEU A 61 25.66 -11.41 -30.12
CA LEU A 61 24.85 -10.82 -29.06
C LEU A 61 24.49 -9.38 -29.45
N THR A 62 23.20 -9.11 -29.63
CA THR A 62 22.67 -7.80 -30.05
C THR A 62 21.99 -7.03 -28.91
N GLY A 63 21.69 -7.70 -27.80
CA GLY A 63 21.13 -7.05 -26.61
C GLY A 63 20.82 -8.04 -25.49
N ARG A 64 20.19 -7.56 -24.43
CA ARG A 64 19.66 -8.40 -23.34
C ARG A 64 18.30 -7.85 -22.91
N THR A 65 17.33 -8.73 -22.75
CA THR A 65 16.03 -8.36 -22.16
C THR A 65 16.10 -8.68 -20.67
N LEU A 66 15.98 -7.63 -19.85
CA LEU A 66 15.94 -7.74 -18.40
C LEU A 66 14.53 -7.38 -17.94
N SER A 67 13.68 -8.38 -17.77
CA SER A 67 12.27 -8.15 -17.46
C SER A 67 11.68 -9.30 -16.64
N GLY A 68 10.48 -9.08 -16.12
CA GLY A 68 9.69 -10.12 -15.47
C GLY A 68 8.47 -9.54 -14.76
N GLY A 69 7.94 -10.35 -13.85
CA GLY A 69 6.86 -9.98 -12.96
C GLY A 69 6.98 -10.70 -11.63
N ILE A 70 6.21 -10.21 -10.65
CA ILE A 70 6.15 -10.74 -9.30
C ILE A 70 4.68 -10.85 -8.92
N ASN A 71 4.25 -12.05 -8.59
CA ASN A 71 2.89 -12.34 -8.17
C ASN A 71 2.85 -12.62 -6.68
N GLY A 72 1.75 -12.25 -6.03
CA GLY A 72 1.58 -12.44 -4.60
C GLY A 72 0.13 -12.43 -4.16
N GLU A 73 -0.07 -12.75 -2.89
CA GLU A 73 -1.34 -12.59 -2.21
C GLU A 73 -1.36 -11.23 -1.50
N LEU A 74 -2.41 -10.45 -1.72
CA LEU A 74 -2.54 -9.11 -1.18
C LEU A 74 -2.55 -9.17 0.35
N SER A 75 -1.60 -8.47 0.96
CA SER A 75 -1.47 -8.31 2.41
C SER A 75 -0.92 -6.91 2.68
N ALA A 76 -1.28 -6.32 3.82
CA ALA A 76 -0.82 -4.98 4.17
C ALA A 76 0.71 -4.91 4.18
N ARG A 77 1.27 -3.84 3.60
CA ARG A 77 2.71 -3.48 3.64
C ARG A 77 3.70 -4.44 2.98
N SER A 78 3.28 -5.62 2.54
CA SER A 78 4.17 -6.63 1.94
C SER A 78 4.78 -6.21 0.61
N TYR A 79 4.09 -5.37 -0.17
CA TYR A 79 4.49 -5.02 -1.55
C TYR A 79 4.69 -3.52 -1.77
N ASP A 80 4.81 -2.74 -0.70
CA ASP A 80 4.89 -1.28 -0.76
C ASP A 80 5.96 -0.73 -1.73
N PRO A 81 7.21 -1.28 -1.80
CA PRO A 81 8.18 -0.80 -2.79
C PRO A 81 7.74 -1.05 -4.23
N LEU A 82 7.09 -2.19 -4.51
CA LEU A 82 6.59 -2.51 -5.85
C LEU A 82 5.44 -1.58 -6.24
N LEU A 83 4.54 -1.33 -5.30
CA LEU A 83 3.42 -0.43 -5.48
C LEU A 83 3.87 1.02 -5.71
N GLU A 84 4.84 1.52 -4.93
CA GLU A 84 5.38 2.86 -5.15
C GLU A 84 5.99 3.02 -6.55
N SER A 85 6.70 1.99 -7.02
CA SER A 85 7.24 1.96 -8.38
C SER A 85 6.12 1.94 -9.43
N ALA A 86 5.08 1.12 -9.24
CA ALA A 86 3.93 1.06 -10.17
C ALA A 86 3.07 2.34 -10.13
N MET A 87 3.00 3.03 -8.99
CA MET A 87 2.23 4.27 -8.85
C MET A 87 3.00 5.51 -9.31
N PHE A 88 4.31 5.41 -9.59
CA PHE A 88 5.16 6.56 -9.87
C PHE A 88 5.03 7.64 -8.77
N ALA A 89 4.97 7.17 -7.53
CA ALA A 89 4.80 8.00 -6.35
C ALA A 89 5.34 7.27 -5.12
N SER A 90 5.77 8.03 -4.11
CA SER A 90 6.04 7.48 -2.78
C SER A 90 4.82 7.63 -1.89
N PHE A 91 4.64 6.70 -0.94
CA PHE A 91 3.60 6.86 0.08
C PHE A 91 3.82 8.15 0.88
N THR A 92 2.75 8.90 1.08
CA THR A 92 2.65 9.88 2.16
C THR A 92 2.38 9.11 3.44
N ARG A 93 3.44 8.84 4.21
CA ARG A 93 3.37 8.01 5.42
C ARG A 93 2.99 8.82 6.65
N THR A 94 2.23 8.21 7.56
CA THR A 94 2.14 8.72 8.95
C THR A 94 3.47 8.49 9.66
N ALA A 95 3.76 9.31 10.67
CA ALA A 95 5.04 9.29 11.37
C ALA A 95 5.40 7.87 11.87
N GLU A 96 6.60 7.43 11.51
CA GLU A 96 7.08 6.08 11.77
C GLU A 96 8.58 6.12 12.07
N PHE A 97 8.97 5.43 13.13
CA PHE A 97 10.34 5.36 13.60
C PHE A 97 10.69 3.90 13.84
N ILE A 98 11.84 3.43 13.34
CA ILE A 98 12.24 2.03 13.47
C ILE A 98 13.75 1.88 13.66
N LYS A 99 14.17 1.08 14.64
CA LYS A 99 15.59 0.80 14.88
C LYS A 99 16.09 -0.32 13.97
N GLY A 100 17.26 -0.14 13.34
CA GLY A 100 18.00 -1.24 12.74
C GLY A 100 17.54 -1.68 11.34
N GLY A 101 16.80 -0.82 10.65
CA GLY A 101 16.43 -1.01 9.24
C GLY A 101 14.96 -1.38 9.06
N GLY A 102 14.23 -0.46 8.44
CA GLY A 102 12.95 -0.72 7.78
C GLY A 102 13.04 -0.27 6.32
N TYR A 103 12.03 0.46 5.84
CA TYR A 103 12.12 1.17 4.56
C TYR A 103 13.32 2.13 4.55
N ALA A 104 14.02 2.23 3.42
CA ALA A 104 15.09 3.21 3.24
C ALA A 104 14.57 4.64 3.55
N GLY A 105 15.23 5.33 4.48
CA GLY A 105 14.92 6.71 4.84
C GLY A 105 13.98 6.92 6.03
N LEU A 106 13.50 5.86 6.70
CA LEU A 106 12.76 6.05 7.96
C LEU A 106 13.71 6.47 9.10
N PRO A 107 13.31 7.47 9.92
CA PRO A 107 14.10 7.89 11.07
C PRO A 107 14.21 6.78 12.13
N GLU A 108 15.39 6.64 12.74
CA GLU A 108 15.58 5.64 13.79
C GLU A 108 15.03 6.10 15.14
N VAL A 109 14.46 5.17 15.91
CA VAL A 109 14.34 5.32 17.37
C VAL A 109 15.65 4.86 18.00
N THR A 110 16.22 5.67 18.88
CA THR A 110 17.56 5.44 19.45
C THR A 110 17.54 5.15 20.95
N ALA A 111 16.53 5.66 21.67
CA ALA A 111 16.36 5.42 23.09
C ALA A 111 14.92 5.66 23.51
N LEU A 112 14.54 5.05 24.63
CA LEU A 112 13.32 5.32 25.36
C LEU A 112 13.66 5.71 26.81
N SER A 113 13.02 6.75 27.33
CA SER A 113 13.21 7.22 28.70
C SER A 113 11.86 7.41 29.38
N ALA A 114 11.83 7.35 30.71
CA ALA A 114 10.66 7.61 31.53
C ALA A 114 10.98 8.74 32.54
N PRO A 115 11.11 9.99 32.06
CA PRO A 115 11.64 11.10 32.86
C PRO A 115 10.66 11.60 33.94
N ALA A 116 9.38 11.27 33.83
CA ALA A 116 8.33 11.67 34.77
C ALA A 116 7.32 10.54 34.95
N ALA A 117 6.57 10.57 36.06
CA ALA A 117 5.48 9.64 36.29
C ALA A 117 4.48 9.70 35.12
N ASN A 118 4.16 8.53 34.56
CA ASN A 118 3.21 8.34 33.47
C ASN A 118 3.60 8.92 32.10
N ILE A 119 4.83 9.41 31.90
CA ILE A 119 5.28 9.91 30.61
C ILE A 119 6.50 9.15 30.13
N GLN A 120 6.39 8.59 28.94
CA GLN A 120 7.51 8.02 28.22
C GLN A 120 7.94 8.96 27.09
N THR A 121 9.25 9.04 26.87
CA THR A 121 9.86 9.88 25.84
C THR A 121 10.81 9.05 24.99
N ALA A 122 10.50 8.92 23.71
CA ALA A 122 11.40 8.36 22.72
C ALA A 122 12.33 9.44 22.17
N THR A 123 13.60 9.07 22.02
CA THR A 123 14.58 9.84 21.23
C THR A 123 14.62 9.27 19.83
N VAL A 124 14.27 10.10 18.84
CA VAL A 124 14.24 9.74 17.42
C VAL A 124 15.23 10.59 16.63
N ALA A 125 15.78 10.04 15.55
CA ALA A 125 16.82 10.71 14.75
C ALA A 125 16.31 12.01 14.10
N SER A 126 15.05 12.03 13.66
CA SER A 126 14.36 13.19 13.08
C SER A 126 12.86 12.90 13.00
N GLY A 127 12.05 13.86 12.59
CA GLY A 127 10.63 13.66 12.27
C GLY A 127 9.67 13.59 13.47
N GLY A 128 10.14 13.82 14.70
CA GLY A 128 9.27 13.79 15.88
C GLY A 128 8.16 14.85 15.85
N THR A 129 8.36 15.97 15.14
CA THR A 129 7.38 17.06 14.95
C THR A 129 6.11 16.63 14.22
N PHE A 130 6.16 15.51 13.50
CA PHE A 130 4.99 14.92 12.82
C PHE A 130 4.08 14.15 13.78
N VAL A 131 4.54 13.84 15.00
CA VAL A 131 3.68 13.33 16.06
C VAL A 131 3.06 14.51 16.79
N LYS A 132 1.73 14.57 16.80
CA LYS A 132 0.95 15.63 17.41
C LYS A 132 0.21 15.13 18.63
N SER A 133 -0.08 16.04 19.56
CA SER A 133 -1.02 15.77 20.65
C SER A 133 -2.30 15.15 20.09
N LYS A 134 -2.89 14.22 20.85
CA LYS A 134 -4.08 13.42 20.48
C LYS A 134 -3.85 12.31 19.46
N MET A 135 -2.68 12.20 18.83
CA MET A 135 -2.37 11.04 17.99
C MET A 135 -2.23 9.76 18.83
N LEU A 136 -2.65 8.65 18.27
CA LEU A 136 -2.41 7.30 18.79
C LEU A 136 -1.09 6.79 18.22
N VAL A 137 -0.17 6.43 19.12
CA VAL A 137 1.11 5.82 18.77
C VAL A 137 1.11 4.35 19.16
N GLN A 138 1.34 3.48 18.19
CA GLN A 138 1.62 2.07 18.43
C GLN A 138 3.12 1.90 18.64
N VAL A 139 3.49 1.36 19.78
CA VAL A 139 4.85 1.06 20.17
C VAL A 139 5.02 -0.45 20.20
N SER A 140 6.01 -0.98 19.49
CA SER A 140 6.23 -2.43 19.38
C SER A 140 7.71 -2.77 19.24
N GLY A 141 8.07 -4.03 19.47
CA GLY A 141 9.44 -4.52 19.28
C GLY A 141 10.46 -4.07 20.34
N PHE A 142 10.04 -3.38 21.41
CA PHE A 142 10.92 -3.08 22.55
C PHE A 142 11.08 -4.29 23.46
N ALA A 143 12.24 -4.44 24.11
CA ALA A 143 12.54 -5.62 24.92
C ALA A 143 11.63 -5.73 26.15
N ASN A 144 11.26 -4.58 26.74
CA ASN A 144 10.34 -4.56 27.87
C ASN A 144 8.89 -4.61 27.37
N ALA A 145 8.15 -5.65 27.77
CA ALA A 145 6.77 -5.84 27.34
C ALA A 145 5.84 -4.64 27.68
N THR A 146 6.07 -3.96 28.82
CA THR A 146 5.29 -2.79 29.25
C THR A 146 5.50 -1.53 28.40
N ASN A 147 6.54 -1.51 27.58
CA ASN A 147 6.79 -0.44 26.61
C ASN A 147 5.96 -0.63 25.34
N ASN A 148 5.48 -1.84 25.08
CA ASN A 148 4.74 -2.18 23.86
C ASN A 148 3.23 -2.03 24.08
N GLY A 149 2.54 -1.42 23.12
CA GLY A 149 1.11 -1.15 23.20
C GLY A 149 0.70 0.06 22.37
N VAL A 150 -0.58 0.44 22.48
CA VAL A 150 -1.11 1.66 21.88
C VAL A 150 -1.26 2.72 22.96
N PHE A 151 -0.64 3.88 22.75
CA PHE A 151 -0.62 4.98 23.70
C PHE A 151 -1.06 6.28 23.05
N LEU A 152 -1.53 7.22 23.88
CA LEU A 152 -1.90 8.56 23.44
C LEU A 152 -0.67 9.48 23.51
N ALA A 153 -0.37 10.16 22.41
CA ALA A 153 0.64 11.21 22.38
C ALA A 153 0.26 12.32 23.36
N ASN A 154 1.18 12.60 24.29
CA ASN A 154 0.93 13.51 25.41
C ASN A 154 1.04 14.99 25.00
N ALA A 155 1.94 15.28 24.07
CA ALA A 155 2.19 16.61 23.53
C ALA A 155 2.65 16.51 22.07
N ASP A 156 2.72 17.65 21.40
CA ASP A 156 3.40 17.76 20.12
C ASP A 156 4.87 17.36 20.29
N GLY A 157 5.36 16.51 19.39
CA GLY A 157 6.75 16.08 19.38
C GLY A 157 7.71 17.21 18.99
N GLY A 158 8.94 17.12 19.49
CA GLY A 158 10.06 17.94 19.04
C GLY A 158 10.72 17.36 17.79
N ALA A 159 11.75 18.03 17.26
CA ALA A 159 12.48 17.53 16.08
C ALA A 159 12.99 16.09 16.26
N THR A 160 13.43 15.74 17.47
CA THR A 160 14.07 14.48 17.84
C THR A 160 13.39 13.78 19.02
N THR A 161 12.20 14.23 19.43
CA THR A 161 11.51 13.71 20.62
C THR A 161 10.04 13.44 20.35
N VAL A 162 9.56 12.31 20.87
CA VAL A 162 8.14 11.93 20.85
C VAL A 162 7.74 11.50 22.26
N THR A 163 6.60 11.97 22.75
CA THR A 163 6.14 11.67 24.12
C THR A 163 4.73 11.11 24.14
N TRP A 164 4.48 10.15 25.03
CA TRP A 164 3.16 9.56 25.23
C TRP A 164 2.93 9.18 26.69
N THR A 165 1.66 8.97 27.01
CA THR A 165 1.25 8.58 28.36
C THR A 165 1.42 7.07 28.54
N ASN A 166 2.36 6.66 29.40
CA ASN A 166 2.54 5.27 29.83
C ASN A 166 3.01 5.22 31.30
N ALA A 167 2.11 4.83 32.21
CA ALA A 167 2.37 4.68 33.65
C ALA A 167 3.39 3.59 33.97
N ALA A 168 3.40 2.50 33.19
CA ALA A 168 4.25 1.34 33.39
C ALA A 168 5.51 1.37 32.51
N GLY A 169 5.81 2.52 31.89
CA GLY A 169 6.91 2.67 30.96
C GLY A 169 8.27 2.53 31.65
N VAL A 170 9.14 1.71 31.07
CA VAL A 170 10.50 1.48 31.53
C VAL A 170 11.50 2.13 30.56
N ALA A 171 12.58 2.70 31.08
CA ALA A 171 13.64 3.27 30.25
C ALA A 171 14.41 2.16 29.52
N GLU A 172 14.78 2.42 28.27
CA GLU A 172 15.50 1.50 27.40
C GLU A 172 16.48 2.29 26.54
N ALA A 173 17.73 2.41 27.02
CA ALA A 173 18.75 3.27 26.43
C ALA A 173 19.27 2.79 25.07
N ALA A 174 19.08 1.51 24.75
CA ALA A 174 19.45 0.90 23.48
C ALA A 174 18.35 -0.08 23.05
N PRO A 175 17.28 0.41 22.40
CA PRO A 175 16.22 -0.44 21.88
C PRO A 175 16.79 -1.47 20.90
N PRO A 176 16.24 -2.71 20.88
CA PRO A 176 16.67 -3.74 19.94
C PRO A 176 16.31 -3.36 18.50
N ALA A 177 16.95 -4.02 17.53
CA ALA A 177 16.56 -3.91 16.12
C ALA A 177 15.11 -4.40 15.95
N GLY A 178 14.31 -3.65 15.20
CA GLY A 178 12.87 -3.87 15.05
C GLY A 178 11.99 -3.12 16.06
N ALA A 179 12.56 -2.44 17.06
CA ALA A 179 11.80 -1.52 17.90
C ALA A 179 11.18 -0.41 17.04
N ARG A 180 9.86 -0.25 17.12
CA ARG A 180 9.05 0.56 16.20
C ARG A 180 8.07 1.43 16.96
N ILE A 181 7.90 2.66 16.48
CA ILE A 181 6.87 3.60 16.91
C ILE A 181 6.14 4.09 15.66
N LYS A 182 4.83 3.90 15.58
CA LYS A 182 4.00 4.29 14.43
C LYS A 182 2.77 5.07 14.87
N VAL A 183 2.49 6.18 14.20
CA VAL A 183 1.18 6.85 14.33
C VAL A 183 0.14 6.07 13.54
N ILE A 184 -0.91 5.61 14.24
CA ILE A 184 -1.99 4.77 13.68
C ILE A 184 -3.36 5.45 13.65
N GLY A 185 -3.48 6.60 14.31
CA GLY A 185 -4.77 7.27 14.45
C GLY A 185 -4.72 8.46 15.40
N ALA A 186 -5.89 8.88 15.87
CA ALA A 186 -6.05 9.89 16.89
C ALA A 186 -7.25 9.60 17.80
N GLU A 187 -7.15 10.03 19.06
CA GLU A 187 -8.27 10.04 20.00
C GLU A 187 -8.81 11.46 20.13
N LEU A 188 -10.04 11.65 19.64
CA LEU A 188 -10.72 12.93 19.60
C LEU A 188 -11.36 13.25 20.96
N PRO A 189 -11.58 14.55 21.25
CA PRO A 189 -12.22 14.98 22.50
C PRO A 189 -13.60 14.35 22.72
N THR A 190 -14.02 14.26 23.98
CA THR A 190 -15.34 13.75 24.39
C THR A 190 -16.51 14.60 23.90
N THR A 191 -16.24 15.82 23.42
CA THR A 191 -17.22 16.72 22.81
C THR A 191 -17.37 16.52 21.29
N THR A 192 -16.67 15.53 20.72
CA THR A 192 -16.75 15.23 19.28
C THR A 192 -18.12 14.70 18.93
N GLN A 193 -18.73 15.22 17.86
CA GLN A 193 -20.04 14.83 17.36
C GLN A 193 -19.91 14.34 15.92
N SER A 194 -20.79 13.44 15.48
CA SER A 194 -21.01 13.19 14.05
C SER A 194 -22.17 14.04 13.55
N GLY A 195 -21.94 14.77 12.46
CA GLY A 195 -22.99 15.42 11.68
C GLY A 195 -23.44 14.55 10.50
N ALA A 196 -24.14 15.15 9.54
CA ALA A 196 -24.66 14.44 8.37
C ALA A 196 -23.55 13.83 7.50
N SER A 197 -22.42 14.52 7.34
CA SER A 197 -21.29 14.09 6.50
C SER A 197 -19.94 14.47 7.08
N ASN A 198 -19.86 14.66 8.39
CA ASN A 198 -18.64 15.14 9.04
C ASN A 198 -18.51 14.70 10.50
N LEU A 199 -17.29 14.78 11.01
CA LEU A 199 -16.99 14.85 12.43
C LEU A 199 -16.74 16.30 12.81
N ASN A 200 -17.35 16.77 13.90
CA ASN A 200 -17.14 18.09 14.45
C ASN A 200 -16.57 17.97 15.86
N THR A 201 -15.50 18.71 16.15
CA THR A 201 -14.81 18.68 17.44
C THR A 201 -14.74 20.09 18.04
N ALA A 202 -14.19 20.22 19.25
CA ALA A 202 -13.81 21.52 19.78
C ALA A 202 -12.64 22.14 18.99
N THR A 203 -12.51 23.46 19.02
CA THR A 203 -11.44 24.24 18.38
C THR A 203 -10.05 23.76 18.85
N GLY A 204 -9.11 23.54 17.91
CA GLY A 204 -7.74 23.14 18.22
C GLY A 204 -7.33 21.74 17.73
N VAL A 205 -8.28 20.94 17.21
CA VAL A 205 -7.97 19.70 16.49
C VAL A 205 -7.86 20.02 15.00
N ASN A 206 -6.65 20.00 14.44
CA ASN A 206 -6.43 20.25 13.01
C ASN A 206 -6.19 18.95 12.25
N PHE A 207 -7.20 18.48 11.52
CA PHE A 207 -7.13 17.21 10.79
C PHE A 207 -6.10 17.23 9.64
N ALA A 208 -5.74 18.41 9.11
CA ALA A 208 -4.69 18.52 8.09
C ALA A 208 -3.30 18.21 8.65
N SER A 209 -3.13 18.30 9.97
CA SER A 209 -1.88 17.91 10.65
C SER A 209 -1.81 16.41 10.96
N PHE A 210 -2.93 15.68 10.82
CA PHE A 210 -3.03 14.28 11.20
C PHE A 210 -3.11 13.35 9.98
N ILE A 211 -4.09 13.61 9.11
CA ILE A 211 -4.44 12.75 7.99
C ILE A 211 -3.57 13.17 6.80
N PRO A 212 -2.93 12.24 6.07
CA PRO A 212 -1.91 12.58 5.07
C PRO A 212 -2.43 13.38 3.87
N ALA A 213 -3.64 13.10 3.38
CA ALA A 213 -4.18 13.72 2.18
C ALA A 213 -5.71 13.82 2.21
N ASP A 214 -6.27 14.71 1.40
CA ASP A 214 -7.68 14.64 1.02
C ASP A 214 -7.89 13.41 0.12
N GLY A 215 -9.02 12.72 0.23
CA GLY A 215 -9.26 11.45 -0.45
C GLY A 215 -8.64 10.23 0.26
N ALA A 216 -7.85 10.44 1.33
CA ALA A 216 -7.41 9.36 2.19
C ALA A 216 -8.61 8.73 2.91
N TRP A 217 -8.54 7.42 3.14
CA TRP A 217 -9.54 6.70 3.89
C TRP A 217 -9.19 6.66 5.37
N VAL A 218 -10.22 6.77 6.20
CA VAL A 218 -10.12 6.67 7.65
C VAL A 218 -11.12 5.64 8.15
N TRP A 219 -10.84 5.07 9.32
CA TRP A 219 -11.79 4.27 10.07
C TRP A 219 -12.26 5.06 11.30
N VAL A 220 -13.57 5.23 11.45
CA VAL A 220 -14.18 5.97 12.57
C VAL A 220 -14.69 5.01 13.63
N GLY A 221 -14.29 5.21 14.88
CA GLY A 221 -14.65 4.39 16.04
C GLY A 221 -13.59 3.34 16.41
N GLY A 222 -13.41 3.06 17.70
CA GLY A 222 -12.58 1.96 18.22
C GLY A 222 -13.41 0.78 18.74
N ASP A 223 -12.75 -0.31 19.16
CA ASP A 223 -13.47 -1.52 19.58
C ASP A 223 -14.14 -1.36 20.95
N ALA A 224 -13.51 -0.62 21.86
CA ALA A 224 -14.05 -0.32 23.18
C ALA A 224 -15.29 0.60 23.11
N ALA A 225 -16.30 0.32 23.93
CA ALA A 225 -17.57 1.05 23.94
C ALA A 225 -17.42 2.56 24.20
N ASN A 226 -16.44 2.97 25.01
CA ASN A 226 -16.13 4.37 25.30
C ASN A 226 -15.20 5.04 24.25
N LYS A 227 -14.82 4.31 23.18
CA LYS A 227 -13.96 4.77 22.09
C LYS A 227 -14.69 4.93 20.76
N LYS A 228 -16.02 4.81 20.77
CA LYS A 228 -16.89 4.97 19.62
C LYS A 228 -18.17 5.70 20.00
N PHE A 229 -18.92 6.11 18.99
CA PHE A 229 -20.25 6.67 19.16
C PHE A 229 -21.22 5.63 19.70
N ALA A 230 -22.26 6.08 20.39
CA ALA A 230 -23.24 5.18 20.99
C ALA A 230 -24.26 4.69 19.95
N THR A 231 -24.64 5.55 19.01
CA THR A 231 -25.66 5.24 18.00
C THR A 231 -25.09 5.23 16.58
N ASN A 232 -24.15 6.12 16.27
CA ASN A 232 -23.48 6.08 14.97
C ASN A 232 -22.57 4.83 14.89
N PRO A 233 -22.75 3.94 13.89
CA PRO A 233 -21.98 2.70 13.79
C PRO A 233 -20.47 2.93 13.52
N GLY A 234 -20.08 4.08 12.97
CA GLY A 234 -18.70 4.31 12.52
C GLY A 234 -18.32 3.40 11.36
N GLY A 235 -17.01 3.23 11.11
CA GLY A 235 -16.45 2.42 10.03
C GLY A 235 -15.67 3.22 8.99
N TRP A 236 -15.52 2.65 7.80
CA TRP A 236 -14.76 3.26 6.69
C TRP A 236 -15.42 4.53 6.15
N ALA A 237 -14.66 5.61 6.12
CA ALA A 237 -15.06 6.88 5.51
C ALA A 237 -13.93 7.44 4.63
N ARG A 238 -14.28 8.07 3.51
CA ARG A 238 -13.31 8.79 2.68
C ARG A 238 -13.37 10.28 2.97
N VAL A 239 -12.20 10.86 3.19
CA VAL A 239 -12.07 12.29 3.46
C VAL A 239 -12.34 13.07 2.19
N ALA A 240 -13.27 14.03 2.25
CA ALA A 240 -13.62 14.86 1.12
C ALA A 240 -12.46 15.79 0.71
N LYS A 241 -12.55 16.36 -0.49
CA LYS A 241 -11.65 17.45 -0.92
C LYS A 241 -11.78 18.64 0.04
N ALA A 242 -10.63 19.18 0.47
CA ALA A 242 -10.56 20.23 1.50
C ALA A 242 -11.28 19.83 2.79
N GLY A 243 -11.43 18.52 3.06
CA GLY A 243 -12.20 18.02 4.17
C GLY A 243 -11.46 17.98 5.49
N ARG A 244 -10.15 18.24 5.50
CA ARG A 244 -9.29 18.22 6.70
C ARG A 244 -9.20 19.60 7.36
N GLY A 245 -10.31 20.09 7.92
CA GLY A 245 -10.39 21.40 8.54
C GLY A 245 -9.82 21.47 9.98
N ASN A 246 -9.82 22.68 10.54
CA ASN A 246 -9.71 22.88 11.98
C ASN A 246 -11.09 22.62 12.60
N ALA A 247 -11.13 21.70 13.57
CA ALA A 247 -12.32 21.27 14.29
C ALA A 247 -13.42 20.59 13.45
N SER A 248 -13.18 20.33 12.15
CA SER A 248 -14.13 19.62 11.29
C SER A 248 -13.40 18.72 10.29
N LEU A 249 -13.84 17.46 10.21
CA LEU A 249 -13.43 16.49 9.21
C LEU A 249 -14.64 16.13 8.36
N THR A 250 -14.64 16.47 7.08
CA THR A 250 -15.77 16.17 6.17
C THR A 250 -15.47 14.96 5.30
N PHE A 251 -16.53 14.23 4.97
CA PHE A 251 -16.48 12.99 4.19
C PHE A 251 -17.36 13.09 2.95
N ASP A 252 -16.90 12.50 1.86
CA ASP A 252 -17.68 12.32 0.64
C ASP A 252 -18.21 10.90 0.47
N ILE A 253 -17.62 9.94 1.19
CA ILE A 253 -18.15 8.57 1.36
C ILE A 253 -18.26 8.28 2.85
N LEU A 254 -19.42 7.77 3.25
CA LEU A 254 -19.76 7.47 4.63
C LEU A 254 -19.93 5.96 4.86
N PRO A 255 -19.74 5.49 6.10
CA PRO A 255 -20.09 4.13 6.48
C PRO A 255 -21.59 3.83 6.30
N ILE A 256 -21.93 2.55 6.16
CA ILE A 256 -23.32 2.10 6.11
C ILE A 256 -24.00 2.45 7.44
N GLY A 257 -25.17 3.09 7.36
CA GLY A 257 -25.94 3.45 8.55
C GLY A 257 -25.40 4.67 9.30
N TRP A 258 -24.49 5.44 8.71
CA TRP A 258 -24.01 6.70 9.30
C TRP A 258 -25.18 7.63 9.64
N ALA A 259 -25.13 8.21 10.84
CA ALA A 259 -26.14 9.12 11.34
C ALA A 259 -25.52 10.22 12.20
N ALA A 260 -26.27 11.31 12.40
CA ALA A 260 -25.88 12.33 13.36
C ALA A 260 -25.94 11.78 14.79
N ASP A 261 -24.89 11.99 15.57
CA ASP A 261 -24.76 11.59 16.97
C ASP A 261 -24.09 12.74 17.73
N THR A 262 -24.81 13.26 18.73
CA THR A 262 -24.33 14.36 19.59
C THR A 262 -23.30 13.91 20.61
N ASN A 263 -22.97 12.62 20.63
CA ASN A 263 -22.09 11.97 21.58
C ASN A 263 -22.49 12.25 23.03
N ALA A 264 -23.78 12.06 23.33
CA ALA A 264 -24.34 12.34 24.65
C ALA A 264 -23.66 11.53 25.79
N ALA A 265 -23.07 10.38 25.45
CA ALA A 265 -22.29 9.55 26.38
C ALA A 265 -20.91 10.14 26.73
N ALA A 266 -20.51 11.25 26.09
CA ALA A 266 -19.20 11.89 26.24
C ALA A 266 -18.03 10.93 26.01
N ASN A 267 -18.15 10.03 25.03
CA ASN A 267 -17.12 9.08 24.66
C ASN A 267 -15.97 9.79 23.94
N SER A 268 -14.72 9.41 24.22
CA SER A 268 -13.56 9.88 23.46
C SER A 268 -13.47 9.10 22.16
N ILE A 269 -13.79 9.72 21.02
CA ILE A 269 -13.93 8.99 19.75
C ILE A 269 -12.57 8.72 19.13
N ARG A 270 -12.25 7.46 18.81
CA ARG A 270 -11.03 7.13 18.06
C ARG A 270 -11.29 7.22 16.55
N ILE A 271 -10.30 7.70 15.82
CA ILE A 271 -10.21 7.57 14.37
C ILE A 271 -8.86 6.93 14.02
N TYR A 272 -8.85 6.05 13.05
CA TYR A 272 -7.64 5.43 12.53
C TYR A 272 -7.40 5.92 11.11
N PHE A 273 -6.14 6.21 10.82
CA PHE A 273 -5.67 6.67 9.52
C PHE A 273 -4.23 6.21 9.37
N GLY A 274 -3.77 6.08 8.13
CA GLY A 274 -2.46 5.53 7.86
C GLY A 274 -1.85 6.08 6.60
N ASP A 275 -1.06 5.27 5.94
CA ASP A 275 -0.28 5.69 4.78
C ASP A 275 -1.19 5.81 3.54
N PHE A 276 -0.91 6.81 2.71
CA PHE A 276 -1.68 7.10 1.50
C PHE A 276 -0.76 7.19 0.28
N ILE A 277 -1.19 6.61 -0.83
CA ILE A 277 -0.55 6.75 -2.13
C ILE A 277 -1.59 6.96 -3.22
N ALA A 278 -1.27 7.79 -4.20
CA ALA A 278 -2.06 7.99 -5.40
C ALA A 278 -1.14 8.00 -6.63
N ASN A 279 -1.68 7.68 -7.80
CA ASN A 279 -0.91 7.63 -9.02
C ASN A 279 -0.25 9.00 -9.34
N GLY A 280 1.05 8.99 -9.57
CA GLY A 280 1.91 10.17 -9.72
C GLY A 280 2.70 10.17 -11.04
N VAL A 281 3.87 10.83 -11.02
CA VAL A 281 4.75 11.03 -12.18
C VAL A 281 6.23 10.81 -11.88
N THR A 282 6.59 10.52 -10.63
CA THR A 282 7.99 10.37 -10.20
C THR A 282 8.33 8.89 -10.12
N PRO A 283 9.21 8.36 -11.00
CA PRO A 283 9.56 6.95 -10.98
C PRO A 283 10.29 6.59 -9.68
N VAL A 284 9.95 5.44 -9.10
CA VAL A 284 10.66 4.86 -7.96
C VAL A 284 11.45 3.65 -8.46
N LEU A 285 12.78 3.75 -8.36
CA LEU A 285 13.71 2.72 -8.81
C LEU A 285 13.86 1.61 -7.77
N LEU A 286 13.93 0.38 -8.23
CA LEU A 286 14.05 -0.83 -7.41
C LEU A 286 15.25 -1.67 -7.81
N ALA A 287 15.94 -2.20 -6.80
CA ALA A 287 16.91 -3.27 -6.96
C ALA A 287 16.33 -4.56 -6.36
N PHE A 288 16.49 -5.67 -7.08
CA PHE A 288 16.09 -7.00 -6.65
C PHE A 288 17.29 -7.92 -6.57
N GLU A 289 17.40 -8.64 -5.46
CA GLU A 289 18.31 -9.77 -5.35
C GLU A 289 17.52 -11.08 -5.38
N ARG A 290 17.92 -11.99 -6.26
CA ARG A 290 17.52 -13.40 -6.22
C ARG A 290 18.68 -14.24 -5.70
N SER A 291 18.46 -14.88 -4.56
CA SER A 291 19.43 -15.77 -3.91
C SER A 291 19.01 -17.23 -4.05
N PHE A 292 19.92 -18.09 -4.49
CA PHE A 292 19.71 -19.54 -4.52
C PHE A 292 20.30 -20.16 -3.25
N LEU A 293 19.45 -20.73 -2.39
CA LEU A 293 19.84 -21.14 -1.03
C LEU A 293 20.38 -22.57 -0.95
N ASP A 294 20.34 -23.31 -2.05
CA ASP A 294 20.74 -24.72 -2.16
C ASP A 294 22.00 -24.93 -3.02
N ILE A 295 22.51 -23.87 -3.65
CA ILE A 295 23.79 -23.83 -4.35
C ILE A 295 24.69 -22.76 -3.76
N ASN A 296 26.00 -23.00 -3.78
CA ASN A 296 26.95 -22.15 -3.05
C ASN A 296 27.08 -20.76 -3.69
N ASN A 297 26.71 -19.72 -2.93
CA ASN A 297 26.98 -18.30 -3.19
C ASN A 297 26.55 -17.80 -4.58
N VAL A 298 25.42 -18.29 -5.09
CA VAL A 298 24.84 -17.76 -6.34
C VAL A 298 23.76 -16.75 -6.00
N HIS A 299 24.05 -15.50 -6.31
CA HIS A 299 23.15 -14.37 -6.16
C HIS A 299 23.09 -13.60 -7.48
N GLU A 300 21.88 -13.28 -7.92
CA GLU A 300 21.61 -12.43 -9.05
C GLU A 300 21.09 -11.09 -8.56
N LEU A 301 21.63 -10.01 -9.11
CA LEU A 301 21.21 -8.66 -8.80
C LEU A 301 20.66 -8.00 -10.06
N PHE A 302 19.40 -7.63 -10.00
CA PHE A 302 18.71 -6.80 -10.99
C PHE A 302 18.60 -5.40 -10.40
N SER A 303 19.02 -4.37 -11.13
CA SER A 303 19.00 -2.99 -10.65
C SER A 303 18.52 -2.01 -11.72
N ASP A 304 18.16 -0.82 -11.26
CA ASP A 304 17.47 0.21 -12.04
C ASP A 304 16.10 -0.27 -12.52
N GLY A 305 15.40 -1.00 -11.65
CA GLY A 305 14.11 -1.60 -11.90
C GLY A 305 12.98 -0.58 -11.86
N VAL A 306 12.13 -0.55 -12.88
CA VAL A 306 10.87 0.24 -12.90
C VAL A 306 9.69 -0.69 -13.16
N MET A 307 8.69 -0.63 -12.28
CA MET A 307 7.46 -1.42 -12.38
C MET A 307 6.51 -0.82 -13.42
N GLY A 308 6.08 -1.63 -14.38
CA GLY A 308 5.18 -1.17 -15.44
C GLY A 308 3.72 -1.14 -15.05
N ALA A 309 3.27 -2.16 -14.31
CA ALA A 309 1.88 -2.35 -14.01
C ALA A 309 1.65 -3.03 -12.66
N VAL A 310 0.45 -2.79 -12.11
CA VAL A 310 -0.10 -3.55 -10.98
C VAL A 310 -1.54 -3.95 -11.29
N SER A 311 -1.86 -5.21 -11.03
CA SER A 311 -3.21 -5.75 -11.15
C SER A 311 -3.67 -6.36 -9.84
N TYR A 312 -4.93 -6.14 -9.49
CA TYR A 312 -5.59 -6.75 -8.33
C TYR A 312 -6.72 -7.65 -8.82
N ASP A 313 -6.82 -8.85 -8.24
CA ASP A 313 -7.92 -9.78 -8.48
C ASP A 313 -8.63 -10.07 -7.15
N LEU A 314 -9.87 -9.60 -7.05
CA LEU A 314 -10.77 -9.74 -5.92
C LEU A 314 -11.96 -10.62 -6.33
N SER A 315 -11.69 -11.90 -6.54
CA SER A 315 -12.73 -12.90 -6.85
C SER A 315 -13.39 -13.43 -5.57
N ALA A 316 -14.71 -13.66 -5.60
CA ALA A 316 -15.45 -14.26 -4.49
C ALA A 316 -14.90 -15.66 -4.15
N LYS A 317 -14.96 -16.02 -2.86
CA LYS A 317 -14.45 -17.31 -2.33
C LYS A 317 -12.96 -17.53 -2.61
N SER A 318 -12.17 -16.47 -2.58
CA SER A 318 -10.73 -16.53 -2.89
C SER A 318 -9.90 -15.65 -1.96
N ILE A 319 -8.59 -15.87 -1.98
CA ILE A 319 -7.62 -14.94 -1.43
C ILE A 319 -7.44 -13.81 -2.46
N ALA A 320 -7.42 -12.56 -2.01
CA ALA A 320 -7.15 -11.43 -2.87
C ALA A 320 -5.72 -11.51 -3.43
N LYS A 321 -5.57 -11.40 -4.74
CA LYS A 321 -4.26 -11.50 -5.41
C LYS A 321 -3.79 -10.15 -5.90
N VAL A 322 -2.48 -9.99 -5.97
CA VAL A 322 -1.81 -8.86 -6.59
C VAL A 322 -0.72 -9.36 -7.53
N SER A 323 -0.69 -8.78 -8.74
CA SER A 323 0.29 -9.10 -9.77
C SER A 323 1.00 -7.83 -10.18
N TYR A 324 2.32 -7.84 -10.09
CA TYR A 324 3.18 -6.78 -10.58
C TYR A 324 3.85 -7.26 -11.86
N SER A 325 3.68 -6.52 -12.95
CA SER A 325 4.15 -6.92 -14.28
C SER A 325 4.80 -5.75 -15.02
N GLY A 326 5.40 -6.06 -16.17
CA GLY A 326 6.14 -5.08 -16.95
C GLY A 326 7.33 -4.50 -16.21
N LEU A 327 7.91 -5.25 -15.26
CA LEU A 327 9.13 -4.84 -14.58
C LEU A 327 10.28 -4.90 -15.60
N THR A 328 11.05 -3.83 -15.67
CA THR A 328 12.18 -3.66 -16.59
C THR A 328 13.39 -3.19 -15.81
N PHE A 329 14.59 -3.65 -16.18
CA PHE A 329 15.85 -3.29 -15.51
C PHE A 329 16.87 -2.75 -16.50
N ALA A 330 17.72 -1.82 -16.07
CA ALA A 330 18.85 -1.40 -16.88
C ALA A 330 20.09 -2.29 -16.68
N THR A 331 20.21 -2.91 -15.51
CA THR A 331 21.45 -3.59 -15.09
C THR A 331 21.17 -4.97 -14.48
N TYR A 332 22.02 -5.93 -14.82
CA TYR A 332 22.03 -7.29 -14.26
C TYR A 332 23.46 -7.72 -13.92
N ALA A 333 23.63 -8.34 -12.76
CA ALA A 333 24.89 -8.95 -12.32
C ALA A 333 24.64 -10.35 -11.73
N LEU A 334 25.56 -11.28 -11.98
CA LEU A 334 25.53 -12.65 -11.47
C LEU A 334 26.72 -12.87 -10.53
N ASN A 335 26.53 -13.72 -9.50
CA ASN A 335 27.52 -14.05 -8.48
C ASN A 335 28.00 -12.83 -7.68
N VAL A 336 27.05 -11.96 -7.29
CA VAL A 336 27.33 -10.83 -6.41
C VAL A 336 27.41 -11.28 -4.94
N ALA A 337 27.99 -10.44 -4.08
CA ALA A 337 27.88 -10.64 -2.64
C ALA A 337 26.42 -10.51 -2.18
N GLU A 338 26.01 -11.36 -1.25
CA GLU A 338 24.65 -11.35 -0.69
C GLU A 338 24.29 -9.97 -0.10
N GLN A 339 23.18 -9.42 -0.56
CA GLN A 339 22.51 -8.24 -0.03
C GLN A 339 21.50 -8.69 1.00
N LYS A 340 21.66 -8.30 2.26
CA LYS A 340 20.76 -8.75 3.33
C LYS A 340 20.53 -7.66 4.36
N ALA A 341 19.26 -7.36 4.65
CA ALA A 341 18.89 -6.63 5.85
C ALA A 341 19.12 -7.49 7.11
N THR A 342 19.65 -6.86 8.16
CA THR A 342 19.85 -7.47 9.48
C THR A 342 18.52 -7.88 10.12
N THR A 343 17.43 -7.19 9.77
CA THR A 343 16.03 -7.48 10.15
C THR A 343 15.11 -7.16 8.97
N SER A 344 14.24 -8.08 8.57
CA SER A 344 13.29 -7.87 7.46
C SER A 344 11.95 -7.38 8.01
N THR A 345 11.43 -6.25 7.51
CA THR A 345 10.26 -5.58 8.13
C THR A 345 9.04 -5.42 7.23
N LEU A 346 9.08 -5.89 5.97
CA LEU A 346 7.95 -5.74 5.05
C LEU A 346 6.89 -6.82 5.27
N GLY A 347 5.85 -6.50 6.07
CA GLY A 347 4.63 -7.31 6.17
C GLY A 347 4.85 -8.80 6.52
N LEU A 348 6.01 -9.15 7.07
CA LEU A 348 6.35 -10.50 7.50
C LEU A 348 5.54 -10.80 8.75
N GLY A 349 4.51 -11.64 8.59
CA GLY A 349 3.53 -11.94 9.63
C GLY A 349 2.12 -11.44 9.32
N ASN A 350 1.95 -10.57 8.32
CA ASN A 350 0.62 -10.11 7.93
C ASN A 350 -0.14 -11.21 7.15
N THR A 351 -1.38 -11.47 7.54
CA THR A 351 -2.21 -12.47 6.88
C THR A 351 -2.68 -11.94 5.51
N PRO A 352 -2.70 -12.77 4.46
CA PRO A 352 -3.37 -12.44 3.21
C PRO A 352 -4.84 -12.10 3.41
N TYR A 353 -5.35 -11.13 2.66
CA TYR A 353 -6.77 -10.79 2.71
C TYR A 353 -7.63 -11.85 2.00
N ASN A 354 -8.69 -12.29 2.67
CA ASN A 354 -9.74 -13.13 2.11
C ASN A 354 -10.93 -12.27 1.66
N THR A 355 -11.41 -12.47 0.43
CA THR A 355 -12.53 -11.70 -0.14
C THR A 355 -13.87 -12.00 0.53
N LEU A 356 -14.03 -13.14 1.22
CA LEU A 356 -15.26 -13.48 1.93
C LEU A 356 -15.47 -12.67 3.20
N ALA A 357 -14.43 -12.52 4.02
CA ALA A 357 -14.56 -12.02 5.40
C ALA A 357 -13.91 -10.64 5.60
N ASN A 358 -12.94 -10.27 4.76
CA ASN A 358 -12.19 -9.01 4.97
C ASN A 358 -12.76 -7.83 4.19
N ILE A 359 -13.57 -8.07 3.14
CA ILE A 359 -14.28 -6.99 2.44
C ILE A 359 -15.60 -6.73 3.15
N GLY A 360 -15.64 -5.66 3.96
CA GLY A 360 -16.83 -5.31 4.75
C GLY A 360 -17.87 -4.48 4.01
N MET A 361 -17.50 -3.86 2.87
CA MET A 361 -18.38 -3.07 2.02
C MET A 361 -17.74 -2.86 0.63
N ILE A 362 -18.57 -2.59 -0.37
CA ILE A 362 -18.14 -2.09 -1.68
C ILE A 362 -18.85 -0.75 -1.90
N VAL A 363 -18.13 0.25 -2.39
CA VAL A 363 -18.69 1.59 -2.62
C VAL A 363 -18.88 1.84 -4.11
N GLU A 364 -20.06 2.35 -4.47
CA GLU A 364 -20.39 2.76 -5.82
C GLU A 364 -21.38 3.94 -5.77
N GLY A 365 -21.19 4.94 -6.64
CA GLY A 365 -22.04 6.14 -6.69
C GLY A 365 -22.04 6.99 -5.40
N GLY A 366 -20.93 7.01 -4.67
CA GLY A 366 -20.77 7.76 -3.41
C GLY A 366 -21.48 7.13 -2.21
N SER A 367 -22.16 6.01 -2.40
CA SER A 367 -22.86 5.28 -1.34
C SER A 367 -22.21 3.92 -1.13
N ALA A 368 -22.08 3.54 0.13
CA ALA A 368 -21.76 2.16 0.47
C ALA A 368 -22.90 1.27 -0.03
N ILE A 369 -22.64 0.39 -1.00
CA ILE A 369 -23.63 -0.61 -1.40
C ILE A 369 -23.71 -1.59 -0.22
N PRO A 370 -24.89 -1.74 0.41
CA PRO A 370 -25.06 -2.80 1.40
C PRO A 370 -24.76 -4.13 0.71
N LEU A 371 -24.06 -5.05 1.40
CA LEU A 371 -23.89 -6.44 0.94
C LEU A 371 -25.24 -7.18 0.72
N ALA A 372 -26.39 -6.51 0.78
CA ALA A 372 -27.75 -7.05 0.70
C ALA A 372 -28.67 -6.35 -0.34
N GLY A 373 -28.15 -5.44 -1.19
CA GLY A 373 -28.91 -4.79 -2.28
C GLY A 373 -28.74 -5.54 -3.61
N PRO A 374 -29.66 -5.40 -4.58
CA PRO A 374 -30.02 -6.49 -5.49
C PRO A 374 -28.88 -6.99 -6.41
N ASN A 375 -27.84 -6.19 -6.66
CA ASN A 375 -26.68 -6.59 -7.45
C ASN A 375 -25.51 -7.03 -6.55
N TYR A 376 -25.26 -8.33 -6.46
CA TYR A 376 -24.14 -8.90 -5.70
C TYR A 376 -22.89 -9.01 -6.57
N VAL A 377 -21.77 -8.46 -6.11
CA VAL A 377 -20.48 -8.51 -6.82
C VAL A 377 -19.83 -9.89 -6.62
N LEU A 378 -19.50 -10.56 -7.74
CA LEU A 378 -18.82 -11.85 -7.80
C LEU A 378 -17.30 -11.71 -7.94
N ALA A 379 -16.85 -10.70 -8.67
CA ALA A 379 -15.43 -10.46 -8.88
C ALA A 379 -15.19 -8.98 -9.20
N ALA A 380 -14.05 -8.47 -8.76
CA ALA A 380 -13.51 -7.20 -9.22
C ALA A 380 -12.06 -7.38 -9.63
N LYS A 381 -11.71 -6.88 -10.82
CA LYS A 381 -10.35 -6.79 -11.32
C LYS A 381 -10.01 -5.34 -11.55
N ILE A 382 -8.86 -4.90 -11.04
CA ILE A 382 -8.34 -3.54 -11.23
C ILE A 382 -6.96 -3.67 -11.84
N ASN A 383 -6.66 -2.91 -12.88
CA ASN A 383 -5.38 -2.88 -13.54
C ASN A 383 -4.91 -1.43 -13.71
N LEU A 384 -3.68 -1.15 -13.29
CA LEU A 384 -2.96 0.08 -13.62
C LEU A 384 -1.76 -0.31 -14.47
N ASP A 385 -1.63 0.31 -15.64
CA ASP A 385 -0.50 0.11 -16.56
C ASP A 385 0.06 1.47 -16.99
N ASN A 386 1.36 1.65 -16.79
CA ASN A 386 2.09 2.85 -17.19
C ASN A 386 2.63 2.79 -18.62
N GLY A 387 2.43 1.70 -19.36
CA GLY A 387 2.85 1.56 -20.76
C GLY A 387 4.34 1.82 -20.94
N LEU A 388 5.17 1.18 -20.10
CA LEU A 388 6.62 1.36 -20.14
C LEU A 388 7.18 0.93 -21.50
N ARG A 389 8.17 1.69 -21.99
CA ARG A 389 8.91 1.39 -23.21
C ARG A 389 10.42 1.51 -22.99
N GLU A 390 11.15 0.49 -23.39
CA GLU A 390 12.61 0.50 -23.42
C GLU A 390 13.11 1.49 -24.49
N LEU A 391 14.21 2.18 -24.19
CA LEU A 391 14.89 3.06 -25.12
C LEU A 391 16.19 2.39 -25.60
N PRO A 392 16.19 1.78 -26.79
CA PRO A 392 17.40 1.13 -27.30
C PRO A 392 18.44 2.16 -27.73
N ALA A 393 19.73 1.87 -27.54
CA ALA A 393 20.82 2.70 -28.05
C ALA A 393 22.11 1.92 -28.35
N LEU A 394 22.90 2.48 -29.26
CA LEU A 394 24.22 1.96 -29.63
C LEU A 394 25.24 2.15 -28.50
N ALA A 395 26.25 1.28 -28.45
CA ALA A 395 27.37 1.34 -27.51
C ALA A 395 26.97 1.33 -26.02
N THR A 396 25.87 0.64 -25.68
CA THR A 396 25.44 0.41 -24.30
C THR A 396 25.62 -1.06 -23.93
N ALA A 397 25.92 -1.35 -22.66
CA ALA A 397 26.26 -2.71 -22.22
C ALA A 397 25.10 -3.72 -22.41
N ASN A 398 23.85 -3.25 -22.37
CA ASN A 398 22.65 -4.09 -22.48
C ASN A 398 21.74 -3.75 -23.68
N GLY A 399 22.15 -2.81 -24.54
CA GLY A 399 21.37 -2.36 -25.69
C GLY A 399 20.29 -1.32 -25.37
N ILE A 400 20.17 -0.86 -24.12
CA ILE A 400 19.19 0.13 -23.65
C ILE A 400 19.85 1.23 -22.82
N ILE A 401 19.30 2.46 -22.86
CA ILE A 401 19.73 3.60 -22.02
C ILE A 401 18.77 3.90 -20.87
N GLY A 402 17.57 3.30 -20.89
CA GLY A 402 16.56 3.52 -19.88
C GLY A 402 15.17 3.11 -20.36
N VAL A 403 14.18 3.42 -19.53
CA VAL A 403 12.79 3.06 -19.75
C VAL A 403 11.94 4.29 -19.51
N ASN A 404 11.09 4.63 -20.48
CA ASN A 404 10.19 5.77 -20.37
C ASN A 404 8.75 5.30 -20.14
N PRO A 405 7.99 5.96 -19.24
CA PRO A 405 6.57 5.69 -19.09
C PRO A 405 5.76 6.25 -20.27
N GLY A 406 4.63 5.59 -20.52
CA GLY A 406 3.50 6.11 -21.26
C GLY A 406 2.45 6.75 -20.35
N LYS A 407 1.19 6.76 -20.81
CA LYS A 407 0.06 7.23 -20.01
C LYS A 407 -0.29 6.18 -18.95
N CYS A 408 -0.43 6.60 -17.70
CA CYS A 408 -1.04 5.79 -16.64
C CYS A 408 -2.49 5.47 -17.03
N ASN A 409 -2.73 4.22 -17.42
CA ASN A 409 -4.03 3.71 -17.82
C ASN A 409 -4.59 2.82 -16.71
N VAL A 410 -5.74 3.22 -16.15
CA VAL A 410 -6.39 2.46 -15.08
C VAL A 410 -7.71 1.91 -15.60
N THR A 411 -7.80 0.58 -15.69
CA THR A 411 -8.92 -0.17 -16.24
C THR A 411 -9.30 -1.32 -15.32
N GLY A 412 -10.38 -2.01 -15.63
CA GLY A 412 -10.76 -3.22 -14.90
C GLY A 412 -12.14 -3.73 -15.28
N SER A 413 -12.62 -4.71 -14.53
CA SER A 413 -13.99 -5.19 -14.63
C SER A 413 -14.60 -5.51 -13.28
N ILE A 414 -15.91 -5.35 -13.18
CA ILE A 414 -16.73 -5.84 -12.06
C ILE A 414 -17.73 -6.82 -12.63
N THR A 415 -17.72 -8.04 -12.11
CA THR A 415 -18.77 -9.02 -12.40
C THR A 415 -19.78 -8.99 -11.27
N ALA A 416 -21.06 -8.79 -11.59
CA ALA A 416 -22.14 -8.83 -10.61
C ALA A 416 -23.32 -9.66 -11.11
N TYR A 417 -24.09 -10.22 -10.18
CA TYR A 417 -25.44 -10.70 -10.47
C TYR A 417 -26.34 -9.52 -10.81
N LEU A 418 -27.20 -9.68 -11.81
CA LEU A 418 -28.13 -8.64 -12.24
C LEU A 418 -29.45 -8.76 -11.47
N GLY A 419 -29.58 -8.04 -10.36
CA GLY A 419 -30.83 -7.91 -9.63
C GLY A 419 -31.64 -6.66 -9.97
N ASP A 420 -31.03 -5.62 -10.56
CA ASP A 420 -31.74 -4.44 -11.07
C ASP A 420 -31.10 -3.83 -12.33
N SER A 421 -31.78 -2.85 -12.95
CA SER A 421 -31.30 -2.18 -14.16
C SER A 421 -30.33 -1.01 -13.91
N THR A 422 -29.99 -0.69 -12.66
CA THR A 422 -29.24 0.54 -12.32
C THR A 422 -27.82 0.53 -12.91
N LEU A 423 -27.12 -0.60 -12.84
CA LEU A 423 -25.79 -0.75 -13.41
C LEU A 423 -25.83 -0.70 -14.94
N LEU A 424 -26.83 -1.31 -15.58
CA LEU A 424 -27.02 -1.26 -17.03
C LEU A 424 -27.36 0.15 -17.52
N ALA A 425 -28.19 0.90 -16.78
CA ALA A 425 -28.51 2.29 -17.09
C ALA A 425 -27.25 3.18 -17.04
N LYS A 426 -26.33 2.94 -16.09
CA LYS A 426 -25.04 3.64 -16.01
C LYS A 426 -24.13 3.34 -17.20
N VAL A 427 -24.11 2.09 -17.68
CA VAL A 427 -23.37 1.70 -18.89
C VAL A 427 -23.93 2.43 -20.11
N MET A 428 -25.25 2.36 -20.34
CA MET A 428 -25.90 2.99 -21.50
C MET A 428 -25.81 4.52 -21.47
N GLY A 429 -25.94 5.12 -20.28
CA GLY A 429 -25.87 6.56 -20.08
C GLY A 429 -24.45 7.12 -19.92
N GLN A 430 -23.41 6.28 -19.94
CA GLN A 430 -22.01 6.66 -19.70
C GLN A 430 -21.85 7.54 -18.43
N THR A 431 -22.63 7.22 -17.40
CA THR A 431 -22.72 8.01 -16.17
C THR A 431 -21.48 7.75 -15.30
N PRO A 432 -20.73 8.80 -14.91
CA PRO A 432 -19.65 8.68 -13.95
C PRO A 432 -20.09 8.05 -12.62
N THR A 433 -19.23 7.23 -12.05
CA THR A 433 -19.38 6.70 -10.68
C THR A 433 -18.00 6.58 -10.02
N ASN A 434 -17.94 6.11 -8.79
CA ASN A 434 -16.70 5.74 -8.09
C ASN A 434 -16.72 4.25 -7.75
N LEU A 435 -15.56 3.68 -7.44
CA LEU A 435 -15.43 2.32 -6.94
C LEU A 435 -14.41 2.29 -5.81
N ALA A 436 -14.77 1.68 -4.68
CA ALA A 436 -13.81 1.43 -3.61
C ALA A 436 -14.02 0.06 -2.95
N PHE A 437 -12.89 -0.57 -2.60
CA PHE A 437 -12.81 -1.90 -2.00
C PHE A 437 -12.04 -1.82 -0.68
N PRO A 438 -12.70 -1.35 0.40
CA PRO A 438 -12.10 -1.37 1.73
C PRO A 438 -12.04 -2.80 2.28
N MET A 439 -10.85 -3.17 2.75
CA MET A 439 -10.52 -4.48 3.30
C MET A 439 -9.97 -4.30 4.72
N ARG A 440 -10.41 -5.12 5.67
CA ARG A 440 -9.84 -5.19 7.02
C ARG A 440 -9.56 -6.64 7.41
N GLU A 441 -8.34 -6.90 7.84
CA GLU A 441 -7.97 -8.18 8.45
C GLU A 441 -8.08 -8.04 9.98
N PRO A 442 -8.97 -8.79 10.66
CA PRO A 442 -9.31 -8.58 12.06
C PRO A 442 -8.33 -9.20 13.07
N ASN A 443 -7.40 -10.07 12.66
CA ASN A 443 -6.41 -10.66 13.58
C ASN A 443 -5.15 -9.79 13.71
N THR A 444 -4.85 -9.02 12.67
CA THR A 444 -3.67 -8.15 12.56
C THR A 444 -4.06 -6.67 12.59
N ASP A 445 -5.36 -6.37 12.58
CA ASP A 445 -5.94 -5.02 12.60
C ASP A 445 -5.41 -4.10 11.49
N HIS A 446 -5.03 -4.71 10.36
CA HIS A 446 -4.57 -3.99 9.19
C HIS A 446 -5.70 -3.76 8.20
N GLY A 447 -5.83 -2.52 7.73
CA GLY A 447 -6.78 -2.13 6.71
C GLY A 447 -6.11 -1.72 5.41
N THR A 448 -6.69 -2.10 4.28
CA THR A 448 -6.27 -1.63 2.95
C THR A 448 -7.50 -1.22 2.17
N VAL A 449 -7.48 -0.03 1.56
CA VAL A 449 -8.56 0.42 0.66
C VAL A 449 -7.98 0.70 -0.72
N LEU A 450 -8.52 0.00 -1.73
CA LEU A 450 -8.29 0.34 -3.13
C LEU A 450 -9.40 1.29 -3.57
N ASP A 451 -9.07 2.49 -4.05
CA ASP A 451 -10.05 3.53 -4.37
C ASP A 451 -9.84 4.12 -5.77
N LEU A 452 -10.93 4.11 -6.54
CA LEU A 452 -11.07 4.70 -7.86
C LEU A 452 -12.17 5.78 -7.77
N PRO A 453 -11.79 7.05 -7.53
CA PRO A 453 -12.75 8.11 -7.25
C PRO A 453 -13.64 8.47 -8.45
N ALA A 454 -13.20 8.20 -9.68
CA ALA A 454 -13.98 8.45 -10.89
C ALA A 454 -13.75 7.36 -11.94
N VAL A 455 -14.83 6.66 -12.30
CA VAL A 455 -14.87 5.60 -13.30
C VAL A 455 -16.10 5.75 -14.19
N LYS A 456 -16.02 5.20 -15.40
CA LYS A 456 -17.17 4.96 -16.28
C LYS A 456 -17.14 3.52 -16.75
N TYR A 457 -18.30 2.88 -16.74
CA TYR A 457 -18.45 1.56 -17.36
C TYR A 457 -18.48 1.71 -18.89
N THR A 458 -17.64 0.94 -19.57
CA THR A 458 -17.45 0.96 -21.02
C THR A 458 -18.12 -0.23 -21.70
N THR A 459 -18.31 -1.33 -20.96
CA THR A 459 -19.00 -2.55 -21.41
C THR A 459 -19.91 -3.07 -20.30
N GLY A 460 -20.86 -3.94 -20.65
CA GLY A 460 -21.86 -4.44 -19.70
C GLY A 460 -23.03 -5.09 -20.40
N ALA A 461 -22.87 -6.33 -20.85
CA ALA A 461 -23.94 -7.12 -21.45
C ALA A 461 -24.35 -8.24 -20.48
N PRO A 462 -25.65 -8.38 -20.15
CA PRO A 462 -26.14 -9.51 -19.38
C PRO A 462 -25.89 -10.83 -20.11
N ALA A 463 -25.37 -11.83 -19.41
CA ALA A 463 -25.09 -13.16 -19.95
C ALA A 463 -25.26 -14.23 -18.87
N GLY A 464 -25.63 -15.44 -19.31
CA GLY A 464 -25.78 -16.62 -18.46
C GLY A 464 -27.00 -17.45 -18.83
N ASP A 465 -26.84 -18.78 -18.81
CA ASP A 465 -27.92 -19.74 -19.10
C ASP A 465 -28.70 -20.15 -17.84
N GLN A 466 -28.19 -19.78 -16.65
CA GLN A 466 -28.81 -20.02 -15.35
C GLN A 466 -29.05 -18.66 -14.68
N ASP A 467 -28.13 -18.26 -13.80
CA ASP A 467 -28.14 -16.92 -13.24
C ASP A 467 -27.62 -15.90 -14.26
N ILE A 468 -28.32 -14.77 -14.36
CA ILE A 468 -27.89 -13.67 -15.22
C ILE A 468 -26.85 -12.85 -14.47
N THR A 469 -25.65 -12.80 -15.04
CA THR A 469 -24.55 -11.96 -14.58
C THR A 469 -24.24 -10.87 -15.60
N VAL A 470 -23.62 -9.80 -15.16
CA VAL A 470 -23.09 -8.75 -16.01
C VAL A 470 -21.63 -8.51 -15.67
N GLU A 471 -20.76 -8.60 -16.67
CA GLU A 471 -19.37 -8.13 -16.57
C GLU A 471 -19.30 -6.68 -17.07
N LEU A 472 -19.04 -5.78 -16.13
CA LEU A 472 -18.95 -4.35 -16.34
C LEU A 472 -17.48 -3.97 -16.48
N GLY A 473 -16.98 -3.86 -17.72
CA GLY A 473 -15.68 -3.27 -17.96
C GLY A 473 -15.71 -1.78 -17.63
N PHE A 474 -14.67 -1.26 -16.99
CA PHE A 474 -14.58 0.15 -16.64
C PHE A 474 -13.24 0.78 -17.03
N GLN A 475 -13.29 2.09 -17.24
CA GLN A 475 -12.14 2.97 -17.35
C GLN A 475 -12.17 3.99 -16.22
N ALA A 476 -11.13 4.03 -15.41
CA ALA A 476 -10.94 5.10 -14.45
C ALA A 476 -10.21 6.28 -15.08
N TYR A 477 -10.47 7.48 -14.56
CA TYR A 477 -9.86 8.72 -15.03
C TYR A 477 -9.64 9.67 -13.86
N LYS A 478 -8.85 10.71 -14.10
CA LYS A 478 -8.51 11.70 -13.07
C LYS A 478 -9.76 12.37 -12.53
N HIS A 479 -10.03 12.20 -11.24
CA HIS A 479 -11.13 12.86 -10.57
C HIS A 479 -10.88 14.37 -10.49
N ALA A 480 -11.89 15.18 -10.83
CA ALA A 480 -11.74 16.64 -10.98
C ALA A 480 -11.22 17.33 -9.71
N SER A 481 -11.74 16.95 -8.53
CA SER A 481 -11.40 17.60 -7.25
C SER A 481 -10.17 16.99 -6.55
N LEU A 482 -10.12 15.65 -6.42
CA LEU A 482 -9.04 14.91 -5.77
C LEU A 482 -7.74 14.83 -6.59
N GLY A 483 -7.83 14.86 -7.92
CA GLY A 483 -6.66 15.02 -8.80
C GLY A 483 -5.92 13.73 -9.15
N TYR A 484 -6.45 12.55 -8.82
CA TYR A 484 -5.90 11.24 -9.16
C TYR A 484 -6.98 10.30 -9.74
N ALA A 485 -6.56 9.19 -10.34
CA ALA A 485 -7.43 8.16 -10.92
C ALA A 485 -7.48 6.88 -10.06
N PHE A 486 -6.41 6.57 -9.35
CA PHE A 486 -6.30 5.46 -8.42
C PHE A 486 -5.52 5.86 -7.18
N SER A 487 -5.96 5.36 -6.03
CA SER A 487 -5.24 5.50 -4.77
C SER A 487 -5.36 4.27 -3.90
N GLN A 488 -4.42 4.12 -2.98
CA GLN A 488 -4.45 3.11 -1.94
C GLN A 488 -4.20 3.76 -0.58
N SER A 489 -5.05 3.43 0.40
CA SER A 489 -4.85 3.78 1.81
C SER A 489 -4.53 2.50 2.59
N ILE A 490 -3.51 2.54 3.45
CA ILE A 490 -3.11 1.43 4.30
C ILE A 490 -3.13 1.90 5.75
N LEU A 491 -3.98 1.29 6.57
CA LEU A 491 -4.15 1.59 7.98
C LEU A 491 -3.61 0.43 8.82
N GLU A 492 -3.09 0.75 10.00
CA GLU A 492 -2.61 -0.22 10.97
C GLU A 492 -3.31 -0.05 12.31
N GLY A 493 -3.44 -1.15 13.07
CA GLY A 493 -3.99 -1.14 14.41
C GLY A 493 -5.45 -0.68 14.51
N ILE A 494 -6.25 -0.85 13.45
CA ILE A 494 -7.68 -0.53 13.46
C ILE A 494 -8.38 -1.34 14.55
N GLY A 495 -8.98 -0.68 15.53
CA GLY A 495 -9.74 -1.36 16.60
C GLY A 495 -8.98 -1.50 17.92
N LEU A 496 -7.65 -1.42 17.91
CA LEU A 496 -6.79 -1.46 19.11
C LEU A 496 -6.99 -0.27 20.05
#